data_AF-A0A842Q1E0-F1
#
_entry.id   AF-A0A842Q1E0-F1
#
_cell.length_a   1.000
_cell.length_b   1.000
_cell.length_c   1.000
_cell.angle_alpha   90.00
_cell.angle_beta   90.00
_cell.angle_gamma   90.00
#
_symmetry.space_group_name_H-M   'P 1'
#
loop_
_entity.id
_entity.type
_entity.pdbx_description
1 polymer ?
#
loop_
_entity_poly.entity_id
_entity_poly.type
_entity_poly.pdbx_seq_one_letter_code
_entity_poly.pdbx_strand_id
1 'polypeptide(L)'
;MNIGGSEWAIVIILGLILVFGPKKLPELSRTFGKASGEYEKAKQLFRLEQENIKKHVNQNTYLMGPKILGPVASQRQKLEEIAKSLDIDYAGKTDEELRFQITDKIQR
;
A
#
# COMPACT_ATOMS: atom_id res chain seq x y z
N MET A 1 -0.07 -12.01 -43.46
CA MET A 1 1.05 -12.71 -42.79
C MET A 1 1.33 -11.95 -41.51
N ASN A 2 0.88 -12.47 -40.36
CA ASN A 2 1.04 -11.79 -39.06
C ASN A 2 2.41 -12.16 -38.46
N ILE A 3 3.47 -11.55 -38.99
CA ILE A 3 4.79 -11.53 -38.33
C ILE A 3 4.72 -10.39 -37.31
N GLY A 4 3.99 -10.62 -36.21
CA GLY A 4 3.50 -9.51 -35.39
C GLY A 4 4.22 -9.32 -34.05
N GLY A 5 4.80 -10.38 -33.49
CA GLY A 5 5.44 -10.26 -32.17
C GLY A 5 5.95 -11.56 -31.58
N SER A 6 5.32 -12.69 -31.90
CA SER A 6 5.77 -14.03 -31.51
C SER A 6 7.16 -14.36 -32.07
N GLU A 7 7.42 -14.07 -33.35
CA GLU A 7 8.73 -14.32 -33.96
C GLU A 7 9.81 -13.36 -33.42
N TRP A 8 9.45 -12.09 -33.18
CA TRP A 8 10.37 -11.09 -32.62
C TRP A 8 10.78 -11.39 -31.19
N ALA A 9 9.91 -12.00 -30.38
CA ALA A 9 10.25 -12.40 -29.01
C ALA A 9 11.43 -13.38 -28.97
N ILE A 10 11.49 -14.32 -29.93
CA ILE A 10 12.61 -15.28 -30.03
C ILE A 10 13.90 -14.54 -30.36
N VAL A 11 13.87 -13.60 -31.31
CA VAL A 11 15.06 -12.81 -31.71
C VAL A 11 15.58 -12.00 -30.54
N ILE A 12 14.70 -11.37 -29.76
CA ILE A 12 15.08 -10.60 -28.56
C ILE A 12 15.73 -11.51 -27.51
N ILE A 13 15.12 -12.66 -27.22
CA ILE A 13 15.67 -13.63 -26.26
C ILE A 13 17.05 -14.12 -26.72
N LEU A 14 17.20 -14.44 -28.01
CA LEU A 14 18.48 -14.85 -28.58
C LEU A 14 19.54 -13.74 -28.45
N GLY A 15 19.17 -12.50 -28.75
CA GLY A 15 20.05 -11.33 -28.59
C GLY A 15 20.51 -11.16 -27.14
N LEU A 16 19.59 -11.28 -26.18
CA LEU A 16 19.93 -11.24 -24.76
C LEU A 16 20.86 -12.39 -24.35
N ILE A 17 20.65 -13.61 -24.87
CA ILE A 17 21.54 -14.75 -24.62
C ILE A 17 22.93 -14.52 -25.21
N LEU A 18 23.04 -13.90 -26.39
CA LEU A 18 24.34 -13.60 -27.01
C LEU A 18 25.11 -12.52 -26.24
N VAL A 19 24.44 -11.48 -25.76
CA VAL A 19 25.07 -10.38 -25.02
C VAL A 19 25.41 -10.79 -23.58
N PHE A 20 24.49 -11.43 -22.87
CA PHE A 20 24.64 -11.76 -21.44
C PHE A 20 25.08 -13.21 -21.17
N GLY A 21 25.03 -14.08 -22.17
CA GLY A 21 25.32 -15.50 -22.05
C GLY A 21 24.11 -16.33 -21.57
N PRO A 22 24.02 -17.61 -21.98
CA PRO A 22 22.88 -18.48 -21.67
C PRO A 22 22.74 -18.84 -20.19
N LYS A 23 23.82 -18.68 -19.40
CA LYS A 23 23.81 -18.99 -17.96
C LYS A 23 23.21 -17.85 -17.12
N LYS A 24 23.22 -16.61 -17.61
CA LYS A 24 22.81 -15.43 -16.82
C LYS A 24 21.29 -15.25 -16.76
N LEU A 25 20.56 -15.54 -17.84
CA LEU A 25 19.10 -15.43 -17.83
C LEU A 25 18.42 -16.37 -16.81
N PRO A 26 18.80 -17.66 -16.69
CA PRO A 26 18.25 -18.56 -15.67
C PRO A 26 18.68 -18.20 -14.24
N GLU A 27 19.87 -17.62 -14.07
CA GLU A 27 20.38 -17.17 -12.77
C GLU A 27 19.59 -15.96 -12.25
N LEU A 28 19.30 -14.99 -13.12
CA LEU A 28 18.47 -13.83 -12.83
C LEU A 28 17.01 -14.22 -12.56
N SER A 29 16.42 -15.12 -13.34
CA SER A 29 15.04 -15.56 -13.10
C SER A 29 14.88 -16.31 -11.78
N ARG A 30 15.88 -17.12 -11.38
CA ARG A 30 15.88 -17.81 -10.09
C ARG A 30 15.96 -16.85 -8.91
N THR A 31 16.84 -15.85 -8.98
CA THR A 31 16.98 -14.84 -7.91
C THR A 31 15.77 -13.93 -7.84
N PHE A 32 15.27 -13.44 -8.98
CA PHE A 32 14.06 -12.64 -9.05
C PHE A 32 12.82 -13.41 -8.60
N GLY A 33 12.70 -14.69 -8.99
CA GLY A 33 11.61 -15.56 -8.56
C GLY A 33 11.61 -15.81 -7.04
N LYS A 34 12.79 -16.04 -6.44
CA LYS A 34 12.93 -16.15 -4.99
C LYS A 34 12.54 -14.84 -4.28
N ALA A 35 13.07 -13.71 -4.73
CA ALA A 35 12.77 -12.40 -4.16
C ALA A 35 11.26 -12.06 -4.27
N SER A 36 10.64 -12.32 -5.41
CA SER A 36 9.19 -12.12 -5.60
C SER A 36 8.38 -13.05 -4.71
N GLY A 37 8.81 -14.30 -4.51
CA GLY A 37 8.14 -15.24 -3.61
C GLY A 37 8.23 -14.83 -2.15
N GLU A 38 9.40 -14.38 -1.69
CA GLU A 38 9.59 -13.84 -0.34
C GLU A 38 8.82 -12.53 -0.12
N TYR A 39 8.80 -11.65 -1.12
CA TYR A 39 8.02 -10.41 -1.08
C TYR A 39 6.52 -10.68 -0.93
N GLU A 40 5.93 -11.59 -1.71
CA GLU A 40 4.52 -11.92 -1.58
C GLU A 40 4.21 -12.58 -0.23
N LYS A 41 5.10 -13.40 0.32
CA LYS A 41 4.98 -13.93 1.70
C LYS A 41 4.99 -12.79 2.73
N ALA A 42 5.95 -11.88 2.66
CA ALA A 42 6.03 -10.74 3.57
C ALA A 42 4.77 -9.87 3.48
N LYS A 43 4.31 -9.57 2.27
CA LYS A 43 3.07 -8.82 2.01
C LYS A 43 1.83 -9.52 2.56
N GLN A 44 1.75 -10.84 2.47
CA GLN A 44 0.67 -11.62 3.10
C GLN A 44 0.72 -11.52 4.63
N LEU A 45 1.90 -11.66 5.24
CA LEU A 45 2.09 -11.47 6.68
C LEU A 45 1.67 -10.07 7.12
N PHE A 46 2.11 -9.02 6.41
CA PHE A 46 1.70 -7.64 6.68
C PHE A 46 0.18 -7.43 6.57
N ARG A 47 -0.47 -8.05 5.59
CA ARG A 47 -1.94 -7.98 5.46
C ARG A 47 -2.65 -8.64 6.62
N LEU A 48 -2.21 -9.85 7.01
CA LEU A 48 -2.75 -10.56 8.16
C LEU A 48 -2.54 -9.77 9.45
N GLU A 49 -1.36 -9.18 9.64
CA GLU A 49 -1.06 -8.34 10.80
C GLU A 49 -1.94 -7.09 10.83
N GLN A 50 -2.12 -6.40 9.69
CA GLN A 50 -3.04 -5.27 9.60
C GLN A 50 -4.49 -5.65 9.90
N GLU A 51 -4.97 -6.80 9.41
CA GLU A 51 -6.30 -7.28 9.74
C GLU A 51 -6.45 -7.64 11.22
N ASN A 52 -5.42 -8.25 11.82
CA ASN A 52 -5.41 -8.55 13.25
C ASN A 52 -5.40 -7.27 14.08
N ILE A 53 -4.60 -6.26 13.72
CA ILE A 53 -4.60 -4.96 14.39
C ILE A 53 -5.99 -4.30 14.27
N LYS A 54 -6.60 -4.31 13.08
CA LYS A 54 -7.98 -3.79 12.89
C LYS A 54 -9.01 -4.52 13.76
N LYS A 55 -8.89 -5.84 13.92
CA LYS A 55 -9.78 -6.65 14.77
C LYS A 55 -9.57 -6.40 16.27
N HIS A 56 -8.32 -6.28 16.73
CA HIS A 56 -8.01 -5.99 18.13
C HIS A 56 -8.30 -4.53 18.53
N VAL A 57 -8.34 -3.59 17.58
CA VAL A 57 -8.80 -2.21 17.83
C VAL A 57 -10.32 -2.14 18.08
N ASN A 58 -11.09 -3.15 17.68
CA ASN A 58 -12.54 -3.17 17.92
C ASN A 58 -12.92 -3.71 19.31
N GLN A 59 -12.06 -4.52 19.93
CA GLN A 59 -12.35 -5.14 21.23
C GLN A 59 -11.42 -4.61 22.32
N ASN A 60 -11.87 -3.51 22.92
CA ASN A 60 -11.59 -3.12 24.30
C ASN A 60 -10.17 -2.61 24.60
N THR A 61 -9.95 -1.29 24.55
CA THR A 61 -8.84 -0.65 25.28
C THR A 61 -9.14 0.82 25.60
N TYR A 62 -9.72 1.03 26.77
CA TYR A 62 -9.46 2.20 27.61
C TYR A 62 -8.04 2.05 28.18
N LEU A 63 -6.97 2.26 27.41
CA LEU A 63 -5.63 2.44 27.96
C LEU A 63 -4.89 3.50 27.15
N MET A 64 -4.37 4.43 27.92
CA MET A 64 -3.61 5.61 27.57
C MET A 64 -2.44 5.29 26.63
N GLY A 65 -2.53 5.74 25.38
CA GLY A 65 -1.43 5.71 24.42
C GLY A 65 -1.88 6.33 23.08
N PRO A 66 -1.05 7.14 22.39
CA PRO A 66 -1.43 7.72 21.11
C PRO A 66 -1.73 6.60 20.12
N LYS A 67 -2.93 6.65 19.54
CA LYS A 67 -3.40 5.71 18.52
C LYS A 67 -2.56 5.94 17.26
N ILE A 68 -1.39 5.30 17.15
CA ILE A 68 -0.61 5.28 15.90
C ILE A 68 -1.36 4.35 14.93
N LEU A 69 -2.49 4.84 14.41
CA LEU A 69 -3.19 4.25 13.29
C LEU A 69 -2.28 4.41 12.08
N GLY A 70 -2.14 3.35 11.28
CA GLY A 70 -1.23 3.28 10.13
C GLY A 70 -1.51 4.31 9.03
N PRO A 71 -1.05 4.05 7.79
CA PRO A 71 -1.26 4.97 6.68
C PRO A 71 -2.75 5.34 6.56
N VAL A 72 -3.07 6.62 6.78
CA VAL A 72 -4.45 7.11 6.66
C VAL A 72 -4.86 7.00 5.19
N ALA A 73 -5.70 6.01 4.90
CA ALA A 73 -5.93 5.53 3.53
C ALA A 73 -6.83 6.46 2.71
N SER A 74 -7.66 7.29 3.35
CA SER A 74 -8.59 8.20 2.67
C SER A 74 -8.45 9.65 3.18
N GLN A 75 -8.78 10.62 2.32
CA GLN A 75 -8.88 12.03 2.74
C GLN A 75 -9.89 12.19 3.87
N ARG A 76 -11.02 11.49 3.82
CA ARG A 76 -12.01 11.46 4.88
C ARG A 76 -11.41 11.08 6.23
N GLN A 77 -10.65 9.99 6.30
CA GLN A 77 -10.01 9.56 7.55
C GLN A 77 -8.99 10.59 8.07
N LYS A 78 -8.29 11.32 7.18
CA LYS A 78 -7.38 12.40 7.60
C LYS A 78 -8.16 13.53 8.25
N LEU A 79 -9.27 13.93 7.63
CA LEU A 79 -10.14 14.97 8.18
C LEU A 79 -10.74 14.53 9.51
N GLU A 80 -11.18 13.28 9.65
CA GLU A 80 -11.72 12.75 10.91
C GLU A 80 -10.68 12.69 12.03
N GLU A 81 -9.44 12.28 11.75
CA GLU A 81 -8.36 12.28 12.76
C GLU A 81 -7.99 13.70 13.23
N ILE A 82 -7.96 14.68 12.31
CA ILE A 82 -7.72 16.09 12.66
C ILE A 82 -8.92 16.67 13.41
N ALA A 83 -10.14 16.37 13.00
CA ALA A 83 -11.35 16.80 13.71
C ALA A 83 -11.36 16.26 15.14
N LYS A 84 -10.99 14.98 15.32
CA LYS A 84 -10.89 14.35 16.62
C LYS A 84 -9.83 14.97 17.52
N SER A 85 -8.67 15.37 16.98
CA SER A 85 -7.63 16.06 17.77
C SER A 85 -8.03 17.49 18.17
N LEU A 86 -8.94 18.12 17.42
CA LEU A 86 -9.48 19.47 17.67
C LEU A 86 -10.82 19.48 18.43
N ASP A 87 -11.27 18.30 18.89
CA ASP A 87 -12.56 18.07 19.54
C ASP A 87 -13.76 18.59 18.71
N ILE A 88 -13.74 18.31 17.41
CA ILE A 88 -14.78 18.64 16.44
C ILE A 88 -15.57 17.37 16.13
N ASP A 89 -16.89 17.42 16.32
CA ASP A 89 -17.79 16.35 15.88
C ASP A 89 -17.76 16.22 14.35
N TYR A 90 -17.54 15.00 13.85
CA TYR A 90 -17.43 14.68 12.43
C TYR A 90 -18.58 13.80 11.93
N ALA A 91 -19.48 13.34 12.81
CA ALA A 91 -20.58 12.45 12.44
C ALA A 91 -21.61 13.18 11.55
N GLY A 92 -21.95 12.58 10.40
CA GLY A 92 -22.95 13.12 9.48
C GLY A 92 -22.55 14.37 8.68
N LYS A 93 -21.32 14.89 8.86
CA LYS A 93 -20.81 16.05 8.12
C LYS A 93 -20.17 15.62 6.81
N THR A 94 -20.33 16.43 5.77
CA THR A 94 -19.59 16.28 4.50
C THR A 94 -18.11 16.63 4.67
N ASP A 95 -17.29 16.22 3.71
CA ASP A 95 -15.84 16.48 3.75
C ASP A 95 -15.54 17.98 3.71
N GLU A 96 -16.35 18.75 2.95
CA GLU A 96 -16.25 20.20 2.82
C GLU A 96 -16.54 20.91 4.16
N GLU A 97 -17.65 20.55 4.82
CA GLU A 97 -18.05 21.12 6.11
C GLU A 97 -17.05 20.81 7.22
N LEU A 98 -16.49 19.60 7.20
CA LEU A 98 -15.49 19.18 8.17
C LEU A 98 -14.19 19.96 7.99
N ARG A 99 -13.77 20.15 6.73
CA ARG A 99 -12.57 20.92 6.37
C ARG A 99 -12.72 22.39 6.72
N PHE A 100 -13.90 22.96 6.52
CA PHE A 100 -14.21 24.33 6.93
C PHE A 100 -14.08 24.50 8.45
N GLN A 101 -14.69 23.61 9.24
CA GLN A 101 -14.64 23.70 10.70
C GLN A 101 -13.25 23.48 11.29
N ILE A 102 -12.47 22.56 10.72
CA ILE A 102 -11.07 22.38 11.10
C ILE A 102 -10.28 23.67 10.85
N THR A 103 -10.49 24.30 9.69
CA THR A 103 -9.76 25.53 9.33
C THR A 103 -10.16 26.70 10.23
N ASP A 104 -11.46 26.88 10.48
CA ASP A 104 -11.99 27.90 11.40
C ASP A 104 -11.42 27.74 12.81
N LYS A 105 -11.38 26.50 13.32
CA LYS A 105 -10.89 26.19 14.67
C LYS A 105 -9.37 26.40 14.83
N ILE A 106 -8.58 26.23 13.76
CA ILE A 106 -7.12 26.46 13.77
C ILE A 106 -6.78 27.96 13.62
N GLN A 107 -7.61 28.72 12.90
CA GLN A 107 -7.39 30.15 12.66
C GLN A 107 -7.89 31.07 13.77
N ARG A 108 -8.75 30.56 14.66
CA ARG A 108 -9.15 31.23 15.92
C ARG A 108 -8.14 31.00 17.03
#